data_AF-A0A958KX12-F1
#
_entry.id   AF-A0A958KX12-F1
#
_cell.length_a   1.000
_cell.length_b   1.000
_cell.length_c   1.000
_cell.angle_alpha   90.00
_cell.angle_beta   90.00
_cell.angle_gamma   90.00
#
_symmetry.space_group_name_H-M   'P 1'
#
loop_
_entity.id
_entity.type
_entity.pdbx_description
1 polymer ?
#
loop_
_entity_poly.entity_id
_entity_poly.type
_entity_poly.pdbx_seq_one_letter_code
_entity_poly.pdbx_strand_id
1 'polypeptide(L)'
;PTMTSQSKDGSIVDYVIHRLGGDTSRGSSSKGGVAALKGLIRLCRSGRIVSVAVDGPRGPIHQPKPGVFELSKLCSAPIVPVGVKASSSYLFTKSWNKAYLPYPFSKVSIYFGDPMPALTEADNAKSLKLQNELSLCLDGARRQAAKIIATV
;
A
#
# COMPACT_ATOMS: atom_id res chain seq x y z
N PRO A 1 -7.08 0.92 8.02
CA PRO A 1 -7.47 -0.41 7.51
C PRO A 1 -6.70 -0.80 6.24
N THR A 2 -6.50 -2.09 5.97
CA THR A 2 -5.76 -2.55 4.76
C THR A 2 -6.38 -3.79 4.12
N MET A 3 -5.90 -4.16 2.94
CA MET A 3 -6.35 -5.37 2.24
C MET A 3 -5.45 -6.56 2.56
N THR A 4 -6.05 -7.70 2.90
CA THR A 4 -5.34 -8.99 3.09
C THR A 4 -5.96 -10.08 2.22
N SER A 5 -5.14 -10.96 1.64
CA SER A 5 -5.65 -12.04 0.78
C SER A 5 -6.51 -13.05 1.55
N GLN A 6 -7.30 -13.83 0.81
CA GLN A 6 -8.09 -14.95 1.37
C GLN A 6 -7.29 -16.26 1.51
N SER A 7 -5.95 -16.22 1.47
CA SER A 7 -5.11 -17.41 1.66
C SER A 7 -4.87 -17.70 3.15
N LYS A 8 -4.30 -18.87 3.47
CA LYS A 8 -3.88 -19.21 4.83
C LYS A 8 -2.88 -18.19 5.37
N ASP A 9 -1.86 -17.83 4.58
CA ASP A 9 -0.89 -16.81 4.96
C ASP A 9 -1.54 -15.43 5.16
N GLY A 10 -2.53 -15.10 4.32
CA GLY A 10 -3.33 -13.89 4.47
C GLY A 10 -4.11 -13.86 5.78
N SER A 11 -4.57 -15.02 6.30
CA SER A 11 -5.22 -15.11 7.61
C SER A 11 -4.27 -14.85 8.78
N ILE A 12 -2.99 -15.22 8.66
CA ILE A 12 -1.98 -14.90 9.68
C ILE A 12 -1.77 -13.39 9.75
N VAL A 13 -1.57 -12.75 8.60
CA VAL A 13 -1.38 -11.29 8.50
C VAL A 13 -2.60 -10.55 9.06
N ASP A 14 -3.79 -11.01 8.71
CA ASP A 14 -5.06 -10.46 9.20
C ASP A 14 -5.22 -10.55 10.72
N TYR A 15 -4.91 -11.70 11.30
CA TYR A 15 -4.94 -11.89 12.74
C TYR A 15 -3.97 -10.93 13.45
N VAL A 16 -2.75 -10.79 12.93
CA VAL A 16 -1.75 -9.86 13.50
C VAL A 16 -2.21 -8.41 13.40
N ILE A 17 -2.76 -7.99 12.25
CA ILE A 17 -3.25 -6.61 12.07
C ILE A 17 -4.36 -6.29 13.08
N HIS A 18 -5.32 -7.20 13.29
CA HIS A 18 -6.37 -7.02 14.29
C HIS A 18 -5.82 -6.96 15.71
N ARG A 19 -4.82 -7.80 16.04
CA ARG A 19 -4.14 -7.73 17.35
C ARG A 19 -3.40 -6.42 17.58
N LEU A 20 -2.97 -5.74 16.52
CA LEU A 20 -2.36 -4.42 16.56
C LEU A 20 -3.40 -3.27 16.50
N GLY A 21 -4.70 -3.57 16.58
CA GLY A 21 -5.78 -2.57 16.58
C GLY A 21 -6.17 -2.05 15.19
N GLY A 22 -5.68 -2.66 14.11
CA GLY A 22 -6.07 -2.33 12.75
C GLY A 22 -7.25 -3.17 12.24
N ASP A 23 -7.98 -2.66 11.25
CA ASP A 23 -8.96 -3.46 10.51
C ASP A 23 -8.42 -3.90 9.15
N THR A 24 -8.99 -4.97 8.62
CA THR A 24 -8.69 -5.45 7.28
C THR A 24 -9.95 -5.62 6.44
N SER A 25 -9.75 -5.67 5.12
CA SER A 25 -10.76 -6.13 4.16
C SER A 25 -10.19 -7.30 3.36
N ARG A 26 -10.94 -8.40 3.29
CA ARG A 26 -10.45 -9.69 2.79
C ARG A 26 -10.59 -9.83 1.27
N GLY A 27 -9.46 -9.88 0.56
CA GLY A 27 -9.36 -10.24 -0.85
C GLY A 27 -8.05 -9.76 -1.49
N SER A 28 -7.97 -9.93 -2.80
CA SER A 28 -6.83 -9.51 -3.62
C SER A 28 -7.26 -9.29 -5.07
N SER A 29 -6.39 -8.71 -5.88
CA SER A 29 -6.63 -8.59 -7.33
C SER A 29 -6.82 -9.94 -8.05
N SER A 30 -6.50 -11.07 -7.40
CA SER A 30 -6.71 -12.42 -7.93
C SER A 30 -7.96 -13.12 -7.39
N LYS A 31 -8.37 -12.86 -6.13
CA LYS A 31 -9.53 -13.50 -5.51
C LYS A 31 -10.24 -12.54 -4.56
N GLY A 32 -11.52 -12.30 -4.77
CA GLY A 32 -12.34 -11.47 -3.89
C GLY A 32 -12.02 -9.96 -3.93
N GLY A 33 -11.29 -9.48 -4.94
CA GLY A 33 -10.83 -8.08 -5.01
C GLY A 33 -11.95 -7.05 -5.00
N VAL A 34 -13.09 -7.31 -5.67
CA VAL A 34 -14.24 -6.40 -5.66
C VAL A 34 -14.84 -6.28 -4.25
N ALA A 35 -15.05 -7.40 -3.56
CA ALA A 35 -15.57 -7.40 -2.19
C ALA A 35 -14.59 -6.70 -1.23
N ALA A 36 -13.29 -6.97 -1.40
CA ALA A 36 -12.25 -6.32 -0.60
C ALA A 36 -12.24 -4.80 -0.80
N LEU A 37 -12.28 -4.33 -2.05
CA LEU A 37 -12.33 -2.91 -2.38
C LEU A 37 -13.58 -2.25 -1.81
N LYS A 38 -14.76 -2.88 -1.92
CA LYS A 38 -16.00 -2.40 -1.29
C LYS A 38 -15.86 -2.27 0.23
N GLY A 39 -15.23 -3.24 0.89
CA GLY A 39 -14.95 -3.17 2.33
C GLY A 39 -14.04 -2.00 2.68
N LEU A 40 -12.98 -1.76 1.89
CA LEU A 40 -12.10 -0.61 2.07
C LEU A 40 -12.84 0.72 1.88
N ILE A 41 -13.70 0.83 0.87
CA ILE A 41 -14.52 2.04 0.63
C ILE A 41 -15.43 2.32 1.81
N ARG A 42 -16.09 1.29 2.36
CA ARG A 42 -16.94 1.43 3.55
C ARG A 42 -16.15 1.97 4.75
N LEU A 43 -14.95 1.45 4.98
CA LEU A 43 -14.08 1.87 6.08
C LEU A 43 -13.52 3.29 5.85
N CYS A 44 -13.17 3.65 4.62
CA CYS A 44 -12.74 5.00 4.29
C CYS A 44 -13.86 6.02 4.53
N ARG A 45 -15.08 5.72 4.06
CA ARG A 45 -16.26 6.56 4.28
C ARG A 45 -16.69 6.68 5.74
N SER A 46 -16.27 5.75 6.61
CA SER A 46 -16.46 5.88 8.06
C SER A 46 -15.38 6.72 8.75
N GLY A 47 -14.60 7.50 7.99
CA GLY A 47 -13.55 8.38 8.50
C GLY A 47 -12.22 7.69 8.82
N ARG A 48 -12.02 6.43 8.42
CA ARG A 48 -10.74 5.72 8.67
C ARG A 48 -9.73 5.95 7.55
N ILE A 49 -8.46 6.09 7.92
CA ILE A 49 -7.35 6.13 6.96
C ILE A 49 -7.08 4.71 6.44
N VAL A 50 -7.24 4.52 5.13
CA VAL A 50 -7.04 3.23 4.46
C VAL A 50 -5.64 3.18 3.82
N SER A 51 -4.95 2.05 3.98
CA SER A 51 -3.69 1.75 3.31
C SER A 51 -3.85 0.57 2.36
N VAL A 52 -3.14 0.59 1.22
CA VAL A 52 -3.14 -0.47 0.21
C VAL A 52 -1.74 -0.65 -0.35
N ALA A 53 -1.29 -1.89 -0.49
CA ALA A 53 -0.13 -2.21 -1.32
C ALA A 53 -0.53 -2.09 -2.79
N VAL A 54 0.06 -1.13 -3.50
CA VAL A 54 -0.42 -0.72 -4.83
C VAL A 54 -0.08 -1.70 -5.94
N ASP A 55 0.92 -2.56 -5.78
CA ASP A 55 1.42 -3.49 -6.82
C ASP A 55 0.68 -4.83 -6.87
N GLY A 56 -0.03 -5.20 -5.81
CA GLY A 56 -0.89 -6.38 -5.75
C GLY A 56 -0.13 -7.72 -5.83
N PRO A 57 -0.81 -8.87 -5.67
CA PRO A 57 -0.17 -10.17 -5.43
C PRO A 57 0.66 -10.74 -6.59
N ARG A 58 0.48 -10.21 -7.82
CA ARG A 58 1.15 -10.69 -9.03
C ARG A 58 2.22 -9.72 -9.55
N GLY A 59 2.42 -8.60 -8.86
CA GLY A 59 3.28 -7.52 -9.35
C GLY A 59 2.82 -6.96 -10.71
N PRO A 60 3.72 -6.30 -11.46
CA PRO A 60 5.14 -6.14 -11.16
C PRO A 60 5.39 -5.32 -9.89
N ILE A 61 6.52 -5.56 -9.24
CA ILE A 61 6.93 -4.81 -8.06
C ILE A 61 6.92 -3.31 -8.36
N HIS A 62 6.38 -2.51 -7.43
CA HIS A 62 6.34 -1.05 -7.52
C HIS A 62 5.51 -0.48 -8.68
N GLN A 63 4.67 -1.27 -9.34
CA GLN A 63 3.74 -0.78 -10.36
C GLN A 63 2.31 -0.69 -9.82
N PRO A 64 1.77 0.52 -9.59
CA PRO A 64 0.42 0.71 -9.08
C PRO A 64 -0.66 0.08 -9.97
N LYS A 65 -1.63 -0.57 -9.34
CA LYS A 65 -2.79 -1.19 -10.00
C LYS A 65 -4.00 -0.27 -9.95
N PRO A 66 -4.95 -0.41 -10.89
CA PRO A 66 -6.15 0.43 -10.96
C PRO A 66 -6.96 0.55 -9.67
N GLY A 67 -6.92 -0.46 -8.80
CA GLY A 67 -7.70 -0.48 -7.56
C GLY A 67 -7.41 0.67 -6.59
N VAL A 68 -6.18 1.21 -6.56
CA VAL A 68 -5.85 2.37 -5.70
C VAL A 68 -6.53 3.66 -6.21
N PHE A 69 -6.57 3.82 -7.53
CA PHE A 69 -7.19 4.97 -8.19
C PHE A 69 -8.71 4.92 -8.07
N GLU A 70 -9.32 3.73 -8.25
CA GLU A 70 -10.75 3.52 -8.00
C GLU A 70 -11.13 3.77 -6.54
N LEU A 71 -10.28 3.35 -5.59
CA LEU A 71 -10.50 3.62 -4.17
C LEU A 71 -10.51 5.13 -3.88
N SER A 72 -9.51 5.86 -4.38
CA SER A 72 -9.40 7.32 -4.22
C SER A 72 -10.62 8.03 -4.79
N LYS A 73 -11.03 7.68 -6.02
CA LYS A 73 -12.20 8.25 -6.69
C LYS A 73 -13.49 8.01 -5.91
N LEU A 74 -13.77 6.76 -5.53
CA LEU A 74 -15.01 6.39 -4.85
C LEU A 74 -15.10 6.90 -3.41
N CYS A 75 -13.96 7.22 -2.79
CA CYS A 75 -13.90 7.82 -1.46
C CYS A 75 -13.74 9.34 -1.49
N SER A 76 -13.55 9.94 -2.67
CA SER A 76 -13.18 11.35 -2.84
C SER A 76 -12.01 11.74 -1.92
N ALA A 77 -11.01 10.85 -1.82
CA ALA A 77 -9.91 10.96 -0.87
C ALA A 77 -8.55 11.04 -1.59
N PRO A 78 -7.62 11.88 -1.12
CA PRO A 78 -6.29 11.99 -1.72
C PRO A 78 -5.47 10.70 -1.52
N ILE A 79 -4.51 10.46 -2.41
CA ILE A 79 -3.56 9.34 -2.29
C ILE A 79 -2.27 9.88 -1.67
N VAL A 80 -1.91 9.38 -0.50
CA VAL A 80 -0.63 9.73 0.16
C VAL A 80 0.40 8.63 -0.13
N PRO A 81 1.46 8.90 -0.90
CA PRO A 81 2.52 7.93 -1.16
C PRO A 81 3.35 7.70 0.12
N VAL A 82 3.53 6.44 0.52
CA VAL A 82 4.29 6.10 1.72
C VAL A 82 5.54 5.32 1.36
N GLY A 83 6.69 5.82 1.80
CA GLY A 83 7.99 5.17 1.71
C GLY A 83 8.38 4.59 3.05
N VAL A 84 8.95 3.38 3.06
CA VAL A 84 9.47 2.74 4.28
C VAL A 84 10.89 2.25 4.01
N LYS A 85 11.78 2.46 4.97
CA LYS A 85 13.15 1.91 4.94
C LYS A 85 13.60 1.49 6.34
N ALA A 86 14.18 0.29 6.43
CA ALA A 86 14.90 -0.16 7.62
C ALA A 86 16.42 0.07 7.47
N SER A 87 17.10 0.33 8.59
CA SER A 87 18.57 0.46 8.65
C SER A 87 19.30 -0.85 8.38
N SER A 88 18.74 -1.97 8.85
CA SER A 88 19.26 -3.31 8.60
C SER A 88 18.10 -4.29 8.50
N SER A 89 18.14 -5.16 7.49
CA SER A 89 17.05 -6.08 7.19
C SER A 89 17.52 -7.29 6.40
N TYR A 90 16.85 -8.42 6.60
CA TYR A 90 16.96 -9.57 5.72
C TYR A 90 16.06 -9.39 4.49
N LEU A 91 16.65 -9.34 3.29
CA LEU A 91 15.92 -9.23 2.03
C LEU A 91 15.53 -10.61 1.51
N PHE A 92 14.24 -10.85 1.27
CA PHE A 92 13.76 -12.08 0.65
C PHE A 92 14.04 -12.06 -0.86
N THR A 93 15.27 -12.41 -1.26
CA THR A 93 15.75 -12.33 -2.65
C THR A 93 14.97 -13.23 -3.62
N LYS A 94 14.45 -14.36 -3.14
CA LYS A 94 13.62 -15.29 -3.93
C LYS A 94 12.17 -14.84 -4.08
N SER A 95 11.69 -13.89 -3.27
CA SER A 95 10.33 -13.38 -3.36
C SER A 95 10.20 -12.37 -4.50
N TRP A 96 9.10 -12.44 -5.25
CA TRP A 96 8.83 -11.52 -6.37
C TRP A 96 8.72 -10.07 -5.89
N ASN A 97 8.16 -9.86 -4.69
CA ASN A 97 7.91 -8.53 -4.13
C ASN A 97 9.11 -7.94 -3.40
N LYS A 98 10.24 -8.68 -3.34
CA LYS A 98 11.48 -8.26 -2.65
C LYS A 98 11.20 -7.65 -1.27
N ALA A 99 10.24 -8.21 -0.54
CA ALA A 99 9.97 -7.81 0.83
C ALA A 99 11.24 -8.00 1.68
N TYR A 100 11.36 -7.21 2.74
CA TYR A 100 12.46 -7.34 3.69
C TYR A 100 11.92 -7.37 5.11
N LEU A 101 12.56 -8.19 5.95
CA LEU A 101 12.28 -8.27 7.37
C LEU A 101 13.35 -7.48 8.12
N PRO A 102 12.99 -6.37 8.80
CA PRO A 102 13.93 -5.64 9.62
C PRO A 102 14.48 -6.56 10.73
N TYR A 103 15.80 -6.50 11.00
CA TYR A 103 16.37 -7.25 12.11
C TYR A 103 15.91 -6.66 13.46
N PRO A 104 15.95 -7.42 14.56
CA PRO A 104 15.76 -6.87 15.90
C PRO A 104 16.63 -5.63 16.12
N PHE A 105 16.07 -4.60 16.75
CA PHE A 105 16.73 -3.31 17.03
C PHE A 105 17.10 -2.46 15.80
N SER A 106 16.67 -2.85 14.60
CA SER A 106 16.80 -1.98 13.43
C SER A 106 15.92 -0.74 13.56
N LYS A 107 16.42 0.39 13.05
CA LYS A 107 15.64 1.62 12.94
C LYS A 107 14.78 1.52 11.69
N VAL A 108 13.51 1.91 11.77
CA VAL A 108 12.60 1.96 10.64
C VAL A 108 12.16 3.41 10.45
N SER A 109 12.36 3.93 9.26
CA SER A 109 11.81 5.23 8.83
C SER A 109 10.57 5.00 7.99
N ILE A 110 9.58 5.85 8.22
CA ILE A 110 8.36 5.92 7.42
C ILE A 110 8.24 7.38 6.97
N TYR A 111 8.17 7.59 5.66
CA TYR A 111 8.01 8.91 5.07
C TYR A 111 6.66 8.97 4.35
N PHE A 112 5.83 9.92 4.75
CA PHE A 112 4.60 10.27 4.07
C PHE A 112 4.93 11.38 3.08
N GLY A 113 4.82 11.10 1.78
CA GLY A 113 5.06 12.09 0.74
C GLY A 113 3.86 12.98 0.49
N ASP A 114 4.03 13.91 -0.46
CA ASP A 114 2.99 14.89 -0.77
C ASP A 114 1.73 14.19 -1.31
N PRO A 115 0.53 14.58 -0.82
CA PRO A 115 -0.71 13.97 -1.27
C PRO A 115 -0.97 14.24 -2.77
N MET A 116 -1.26 13.20 -3.53
CA MET A 116 -1.90 13.35 -4.83
C MET A 116 -3.38 13.72 -4.61
N PRO A 117 -3.93 14.68 -5.37
CA PRO A 117 -5.33 15.06 -5.29
C PRO A 117 -6.28 13.86 -5.41
N ALA A 118 -7.46 13.98 -4.82
CA ALA A 118 -8.51 12.98 -4.99
C ALA A 118 -8.88 12.86 -6.46
N LEU A 119 -8.97 11.64 -6.97
CA LEU A 119 -9.43 11.40 -8.33
C LEU A 119 -10.92 11.71 -8.47
N THR A 120 -11.31 12.11 -9.67
CA THR A 120 -12.67 12.46 -10.06
C THR A 120 -13.24 11.45 -11.06
N GLU A 121 -14.52 11.56 -11.39
CA GLU A 121 -15.15 10.72 -12.43
C GLU A 121 -14.57 10.96 -13.84
N ALA A 122 -13.90 12.10 -14.06
CA ALA A 122 -13.19 12.36 -15.31
C ALA A 122 -11.87 11.56 -15.42
N ASP A 123 -11.35 11.05 -14.31
CA ASP A 123 -10.07 10.35 -14.27
C ASP A 123 -10.21 8.86 -14.61
N ASN A 124 -9.43 8.42 -15.59
CA ASN A 124 -9.35 7.01 -15.95
C ASN A 124 -8.38 6.27 -15.02
N ALA A 125 -8.90 5.44 -14.12
CA ALA A 125 -8.10 4.61 -13.19
C ALA A 125 -7.13 3.64 -13.87
N LYS A 126 -7.29 3.35 -15.17
CA LYS A 126 -6.36 2.54 -15.95
C LYS A 126 -5.32 3.36 -16.71
N SER A 127 -5.32 4.69 -16.53
CA SER A 127 -4.38 5.59 -17.20
C SER A 127 -2.94 5.24 -16.83
N LEU A 128 -2.09 5.13 -17.86
CA LEU A 128 -0.65 4.92 -17.66
C LEU A 128 0.00 6.18 -17.04
N LYS A 129 -0.54 7.36 -17.31
CA LYS A 129 -0.07 8.63 -16.72
C LYS A 129 -0.18 8.59 -15.19
N LEU A 130 -1.34 8.22 -14.66
CA LEU A 130 -1.58 8.12 -13.22
C LEU A 130 -0.74 7.03 -12.56
N GLN A 131 -0.57 5.89 -13.25
CA GLN A 131 0.32 4.82 -12.79
C GLN A 131 1.77 5.31 -12.66
N ASN A 132 2.29 6.00 -13.69
CA ASN A 132 3.65 6.53 -13.69
C ASN A 132 3.82 7.63 -12.62
N GLU A 133 2.85 8.53 -12.49
CA GLU A 133 2.88 9.60 -11.50
C GLU A 133 2.94 9.05 -10.07
N LEU A 134 2.04 8.12 -9.72
CA LEU A 134 2.05 7.49 -8.40
C LEU A 134 3.33 6.67 -8.18
N SER A 135 3.89 6.06 -9.23
CA SER A 135 5.18 5.34 -9.13
C SER A 135 6.32 6.29 -8.75
N LEU A 136 6.41 7.45 -9.43
CA LEU A 136 7.41 8.48 -9.13
C LEU A 136 7.25 9.02 -7.71
N CYS A 137 6.03 9.27 -7.26
CA CYS A 137 5.71 9.69 -5.91
C CYS A 137 6.16 8.65 -4.85
N LEU A 138 5.87 7.36 -5.07
CA LEU A 138 6.29 6.27 -4.19
C LEU A 138 7.83 6.13 -4.14
N ASP A 139 8.50 6.25 -5.28
CA ASP A 139 9.97 6.19 -5.33
C ASP A 139 10.61 7.41 -4.68
N GLY A 140 10.01 8.60 -4.83
CA GLY A 140 10.38 9.79 -4.07
C GLY A 140 10.28 9.56 -2.56
N ALA A 141 9.13 9.06 -2.09
CA ALA A 141 8.90 8.78 -0.68
C ALA A 141 9.89 7.74 -0.12
N ARG A 142 10.20 6.67 -0.88
CA ARG A 142 11.21 5.67 -0.49
C ARG A 142 12.60 6.27 -0.39
N ARG A 143 13.00 7.14 -1.33
CA ARG A 143 14.29 7.82 -1.29
C ARG A 143 14.40 8.73 -0.06
N GLN A 144 13.33 9.43 0.32
CA GLN A 144 13.33 10.26 1.52
C GLN A 144 13.42 9.42 2.80
N ALA A 145 12.65 8.32 2.91
CA ALA A 145 12.80 7.36 4.00
C ALA A 145 14.25 6.86 4.12
N ALA A 146 14.89 6.52 2.99
CA ALA A 146 16.29 6.10 2.98
C ALA A 146 17.27 7.18 3.46
N LYS A 147 17.05 8.45 3.10
CA LYS A 147 17.87 9.57 3.60
C LYS A 147 17.75 9.76 5.11
N ILE A 148 16.54 9.64 5.65
CA ILE A 148 16.31 9.73 7.10
C ILE A 148 17.15 8.68 7.81
N ILE A 149 17.08 7.42 7.36
CA ILE A 149 17.87 6.32 7.94
C ILE A 149 19.37 6.56 7.83
N ALA A 150 19.86 7.16 6.74
CA ALA A 150 21.28 7.45 6.59
C ALA A 150 21.80 8.55 7.56
N THR A 151 20.90 9.27 8.23
CA THR A 151 21.22 10.37 9.14
C THR A 151 21.16 9.96 10.62
N VAL A 152 20.67 8.75 10.93
CA VAL A 152 20.54 8.20 12.31
C VAL A 152 21.37 6.96 12.53
#